data_AF-A0ABD0MKY9-F1
#
_entry.id   AF-A0ABD0MKY9-F1
#
_cell.length_a   1.000
_cell.length_b   1.000
_cell.length_c   1.000
_cell.angle_alpha   90.00
_cell.angle_beta   90.00
_cell.angle_gamma   90.00
#
_symmetry.space_group_name_H-M   'P 1'
#
loop_
_entity.id
_entity.type
_entity.pdbx_description
1 polymer ?
#
loop_
_entity_poly.entity_id
_entity_poly.type
_entity_poly.pdbx_seq_one_letter_code
_entity_poly.pdbx_strand_id
1 'polypeptide(L)' 'MSLIAKVNAEARCFNTSDGPDGRFRGRLELDHQTGSLTITNIRTEHAGVYKVTINRRIVTEYRFSVMVH' A
#
# COMPACT_ATOMS: atom_id res chain seq x y z
N MET A 1 9.27 -4.54 7.69
CA MET A 1 7.91 -3.98 7.52
C MET A 1 8.01 -2.76 6.62
N SER A 2 7.22 -2.71 5.56
CA SER A 2 7.39 -1.72 4.49
C SER A 2 6.11 -0.93 4.26
N LEU A 3 6.21 0.39 4.17
CA LEU A 3 5.09 1.24 3.73
C LEU A 3 4.93 1.09 2.22
N ILE A 4 3.71 0.76 1.79
CA ILE A 4 3.42 0.57 0.36
C ILE A 4 2.35 1.54 -0.16
N ALA A 5 1.54 2.15 0.73
CA ALA A 5 0.65 3.21 0.35
C ALA A 5 0.38 4.19 1.49
N LYS A 6 0.15 5.45 1.10
CA LYS A 6 -0.26 6.54 1.96
C LYS A 6 -1.43 7.26 1.32
N VAL A 7 -2.53 7.37 2.06
CA VAL A 7 -3.71 8.14 1.68
C VAL A 7 -3.80 9.36 2.58
N ASN A 8 -3.94 10.55 2.03
CA ASN A 8 -4.26 11.78 2.74
C ASN A 8 -5.56 12.34 2.19
N ALA A 9 -6.64 12.21 2.95
CA ALA A 9 -7.96 12.66 2.52
C ALA A 9 -8.11 14.18 2.54
N GLU A 10 -7.40 14.88 3.44
CA GLU A 10 -7.45 16.35 3.53
C GLU A 10 -6.74 17.00 2.34
N ALA A 11 -5.52 16.54 2.05
CA ALA A 11 -4.75 17.01 0.90
C ALA A 11 -5.20 16.38 -0.44
N ARG A 12 -6.15 15.43 -0.41
CA ARG A 12 -6.52 14.57 -1.54
C ARG A 12 -5.29 13.94 -2.23
N CYS A 13 -4.27 13.60 -1.44
CA CYS A 13 -3.05 12.98 -1.94
C CYS A 13 -3.10 11.47 -1.70
N PHE A 14 -2.92 10.72 -2.77
CA PHE A 14 -2.88 9.28 -2.78
C PHE A 14 -1.53 8.88 -3.36
N ASN A 15 -0.70 8.25 -2.54
CA ASN A 15 0.66 7.90 -2.93
C ASN A 15 0.91 6.43 -2.69
N THR A 16 1.48 5.76 -3.67
CA THR A 16 2.04 4.43 -3.53
C THR A 16 3.55 4.53 -3.27
N SER A 17 4.12 3.46 -2.75
CA SER A 17 5.55 3.31 -2.55
C SER A 17 5.94 1.91 -3.00
N ASP A 18 6.92 1.81 -3.88
CA ASP A 18 7.34 0.53 -4.48
C ASP A 18 7.95 -0.44 -3.46
N GLY A 19 8.05 -0.03 -2.19
CA GLY A 19 8.70 -0.76 -1.12
C GLY A 19 10.21 -0.80 -1.28
N PRO A 20 10.90 -1.50 -0.37
CA PRO A 20 12.33 -1.78 -0.50
C PRO A 20 12.59 -2.47 -1.84
N ASP A 21 13.69 -2.09 -2.49
CA ASP A 21 14.20 -2.69 -3.72
C ASP A 21 13.29 -2.53 -4.95
N GLY A 22 12.28 -1.65 -4.89
CA GLY A 22 11.34 -1.46 -6.00
C GLY A 22 10.43 -2.66 -6.26
N ARG A 23 10.25 -3.53 -5.25
CA ARG A 23 9.50 -4.79 -5.33
C ARG A 23 8.09 -4.65 -5.89
N PHE A 24 7.42 -3.54 -5.63
CA PHE A 24 6.07 -3.26 -6.12
C PHE A 24 6.02 -2.24 -7.26
N ARG A 25 7.17 -1.93 -7.87
CA ARG A 25 7.23 -0.99 -8.99
C ARG A 25 6.32 -1.42 -10.13
N GLY A 26 5.35 -0.56 -10.46
CA GLY A 26 4.35 -0.83 -11.49
C GLY A 26 3.30 -1.89 -11.13
N ARG A 27 3.22 -2.30 -9.85
CA ARG A 27 2.29 -3.34 -9.37
C ARG A 27 1.26 -2.84 -8.37
N LEU A 28 1.34 -1.57 -7.98
CA LEU A 28 0.39 -0.93 -7.07
C LEU A 28 -0.55 -0.03 -7.87
N GLU A 29 -1.84 -0.29 -7.71
CA GLU A 29 -2.91 0.57 -8.23
C GLU A 29 -3.74 1.06 -7.06
N LEU A 30 -3.92 2.38 -6.95
CA LEU A 30 -4.68 3.01 -5.88
C LEU A 30 -5.89 3.71 -6.49
N ASP A 31 -7.08 3.21 -6.17
CA ASP A 31 -8.32 3.82 -6.61
C ASP A 31 -8.63 5.06 -5.75
N HIS A 32 -8.66 6.23 -6.37
CA HIS A 32 -8.82 7.51 -5.66
C HIS A 32 -10.28 7.81 -5.28
N GLN A 33 -11.26 7.03 -5.77
CA GLN A 33 -12.68 7.20 -5.44
C GLN A 33 -13.05 6.43 -4.15
N THR A 34 -12.58 5.19 -4.05
CA THR A 34 -12.88 4.24 -2.97
C THR A 34 -11.76 4.14 -1.94
N GLY A 35 -10.52 4.48 -2.34
CA GLY A 35 -9.31 4.28 -1.52
C GLY A 35 -8.79 2.84 -1.54
N SER A 36 -9.26 2.01 -2.46
CA SER A 36 -8.83 0.61 -2.61
C SER A 36 -7.40 0.55 -3.16
N LEU A 37 -6.53 -0.21 -2.48
CA LEU A 37 -5.19 -0.52 -2.97
C LEU A 37 -5.19 -1.94 -3.56
N THR A 38 -4.93 -2.04 -4.86
CA THR A 38 -4.75 -3.30 -5.57
C THR A 38 -3.26 -3.57 -5.77
N ILE A 39 -2.84 -4.80 -5.46
CA ILE A 39 -1.48 -5.29 -5.70
C ILE A 39 -1.57 -6.37 -6.78
N THR A 40 -0.99 -6.13 -7.95
CA THR A 40 -1.05 -7.06 -9.08
C THR A 40 0.21 -7.91 -9.19
N ASN A 41 0.11 -9.08 -9.84
CA ASN A 41 1.25 -9.95 -10.15
C ASN A 41 2.12 -10.29 -8.93
N ILE A 42 1.47 -10.70 -7.83
CA ILE A 42 2.15 -11.15 -6.61
C ILE A 42 2.83 -12.50 -6.84
N ARG A 43 4.01 -12.67 -6.24
CA ARG A 43 4.83 -13.89 -6.23
C ARG A 43 5.32 -14.15 -4.81
N THR A 44 5.86 -15.34 -4.54
CA THR A 44 6.39 -15.73 -3.22
C THR A 44 7.40 -14.73 -2.65
N GLU A 45 8.22 -14.09 -3.49
CA GLU A 45 9.17 -13.01 -3.10
C GLU A 45 8.49 -11.74 -2.55
N HIS A 46 7.18 -11.56 -2.79
CA HIS A 46 6.38 -10.45 -2.27
C HIS A 46 5.71 -10.80 -0.95
N ALA A 47 5.86 -12.03 -0.44
CA ALA A 47 5.35 -12.37 0.89
C ALA A 47 6.03 -11.51 1.96
N GLY A 48 5.27 -11.14 3.00
CA GLY A 48 5.79 -10.32 4.08
C GLY A 48 4.75 -9.45 4.76
N VAL A 49 5.22 -8.66 5.73
CA VAL A 49 4.38 -7.75 6.52
C VAL A 49 4.49 -6.32 5.98
N TYR A 50 3.33 -5.78 5.60
CA TYR A 50 3.19 -4.47 4.97
C TYR A 50 2.31 -3.55 5.78
N LYS A 51 2.39 -2.27 5.43
CA LYS A 51 1.57 -1.24 6.05
C LYS A 51 1.05 -0.21 5.08
N VAL A 52 -0.13 0.31 5.42
CA VAL A 52 -0.79 1.41 4.77
C VAL A 52 -1.13 2.47 5.81
N THR A 53 -0.87 3.73 5.49
CA THR A 53 -1.20 4.85 6.37
C THR A 53 -2.32 5.66 5.75
N ILE A 54 -3.39 5.86 6.51
CA ILE A 54 -4.52 6.70 6.10
C ILE A 54 -4.57 7.91 7.02
N ASN A 55 -4.28 9.08 6.46
CA ASN A 55 -4.38 10.37 7.12
C ASN A 55 -5.72 11.03 6.77
N ARG A 56 -6.63 11.05 7.75
CA ARG A 56 -7.90 11.80 7.70
C ARG A 56 -7.87 12.83 8.83
N ARG A 57 -8.86 12.83 9.73
CA ARG A 57 -8.80 13.59 11.00
C ARG A 57 -7.86 12.95 12.02
N ILE A 58 -7.65 11.64 11.90
CA ILE A 58 -6.75 10.83 12.71
C ILE A 58 -5.90 10.02 11.74
N VAL A 59 -4.61 9.89 12.04
CA VAL A 59 -3.71 9.01 11.29
C VAL A 59 -3.94 7.58 11.76
N THR A 60 -4.42 6.73 10.86
CA THR A 60 -4.59 5.29 11.12
C THR A 60 -3.56 4.50 10.33
N GLU A 61 -2.87 3.58 11.00
CA GLU A 61 -1.96 2.61 10.37
C GLU A 61 -2.63 1.24 10.31
N TYR A 62 -2.70 0.66 9.11
CA TYR A 62 -3.14 -0.71 8.89
C TYR A 62 -1.94 -1.58 8.59
N ARG A 63 -1.85 -2.74 9.27
CA ARG A 63 -0.78 -3.72 9.10
C ARG A 63 -1.40 -5.01 8.61
N PHE A 64 -0.82 -5.61 7.58
CA PHE A 64 -1.31 -6.89 7.05
C PHE A 64 -0.15 -7.75 6.56
N SER A 65 -0.39 -9.07 6.52
CA SER A 65 0.55 -10.05 6.01
C SER A 65 0.09 -10.54 4.65
N VAL A 66 1.00 -10.57 3.69
CA VAL A 66 0.79 -11.21 2.39
C VAL A 66 1.48 -12.56 2.41
N MET A 67 0.72 -13.62 2.08
CA MET A 67 1.20 -14.99 1.94
C MET A 67 0.77 -15.53 0.58
N VAL A 68 1.66 -16.28 -0.08
CA VAL A 68 1.41 -16.92 -1.37
C VAL A 68 1.62 -18.42 -1.17
N HIS A 69 0.66 -19.23 -1.63
CA HIS A 69 0.69 -20.70 -1.53
C HIS A 69 1.03 -21.32 -2.89
#